data_AF-A0A8T3XZ86-F1
#
_entry.id   AF-A0A8T3XZ86-F1
#
_cell.length_a   1.000
_cell.length_b   1.000
_cell.length_c   1.000
_cell.angle_alpha   90.00
_cell.angle_beta   90.00
_cell.angle_gamma   90.00
#
_symmetry.space_group_name_H-M   'P 1'
#
loop_
_entity.id
_entity.type
_entity.pdbx_description
1 polymer ?
#
loop_
_entity_poly.entity_id
_entity_poly.type
_entity_poly.pdbx_seq_one_letter_code
_entity_poly.pdbx_strand_id
1 'polypeptide(L)'
;MDSIKEFEILLKNYSKDDIVFGKIEKYILDRINASKEEVIKELFSGENLKFVEKQERNNETRYALFFVYSKRKGRVYVAGLGEEFRIITAYPIGRKTLSKYKKKRFIN
;
A
#
# COMPACT_ATOMS: atom_id res chain seq x y z
N MET A 1 1.34 -18.27 5.27
CA MET A 1 0.62 -17.22 6.02
C MET A 1 0.13 -16.20 5.01
N ASP A 2 -1.12 -15.73 5.11
CA ASP A 2 -1.66 -14.73 4.19
C ASP A 2 -0.94 -13.40 4.40
N SER A 3 -0.28 -12.87 3.35
CA SER A 3 0.50 -11.62 3.44
C SER A 3 -0.35 -10.42 3.88
N ILE A 4 -1.67 -10.47 3.67
CA ILE A 4 -2.60 -9.47 4.20
C ILE A 4 -2.64 -9.54 5.73
N LYS A 5 -2.85 -10.75 6.29
CA LYS A 5 -2.89 -10.95 7.75
C LYS A 5 -1.57 -10.59 8.41
N GLU A 6 -0.44 -10.94 7.80
CA GLU A 6 0.88 -10.53 8.28
C GLU A 6 0.99 -9.00 8.36
N PHE A 7 0.60 -8.30 7.29
CA PHE A 7 0.61 -6.84 7.26
C PHE A 7 -0.33 -6.23 8.31
N GLU A 8 -1.56 -6.73 8.45
CA GLU A 8 -2.51 -6.23 9.45
C GLU A 8 -2.00 -6.39 10.88
N ILE A 9 -1.31 -7.50 11.19
CA ILE A 9 -0.69 -7.71 12.50
C ILE A 9 0.43 -6.67 12.73
N LEU A 10 1.27 -6.45 11.73
CA LEU A 10 2.37 -5.50 11.84
C LEU A 10 1.88 -4.05 11.95
N LEU A 11 0.83 -3.69 11.21
CA LEU A 11 0.25 -2.35 11.21
C LEU A 11 -0.31 -1.96 12.59
N LYS A 12 -0.78 -2.94 13.38
CA LYS A 12 -1.27 -2.69 14.75
C LYS A 12 -0.21 -2.16 15.71
N ASN A 13 1.07 -2.30 15.37
CA ASN A 13 2.17 -1.78 16.20
C ASN A 13 2.46 -0.30 15.96
N TYR A 14 1.75 0.35 15.01
CA TYR A 14 1.95 1.75 14.66
C TYR A 14 0.69 2.56 14.95
N SER A 15 0.88 3.80 15.40
CA SER A 15 -0.15 4.84 15.46
C SER A 15 -0.31 5.52 14.10
N LYS A 16 -1.45 6.20 13.90
CA LYS A 16 -1.69 7.06 12.73
C LYS A 16 -0.67 8.19 12.62
N ASP A 17 -0.15 8.64 13.76
CA ASP A 17 0.83 9.71 13.85
C ASP A 17 2.24 9.26 13.45
N ASP A 18 2.49 7.95 13.42
CA ASP A 18 3.80 7.36 13.06
C ASP A 18 4.00 7.19 11.55
N ILE A 19 3.07 7.72 10.74
CA ILE A 19 3.18 7.68 9.28
C ILE A 19 4.12 8.77 8.78
N VAL A 20 5.23 8.34 8.18
CA VAL A 20 6.22 9.22 7.58
C VAL A 20 6.29 9.03 6.07
N PHE A 21 6.39 10.11 5.31
CA PHE A 21 6.54 10.07 3.86
C PHE A 21 8.02 10.04 3.48
N GLY A 22 8.44 9.00 2.77
CA GLY A 22 9.83 8.83 2.35
C GLY A 22 10.29 9.77 1.24
N LYS A 23 9.36 10.47 0.60
CA LYS A 23 9.59 11.59 -0.33
C LYS A 23 8.77 12.78 0.15
N ILE A 24 8.90 13.92 -0.53
CA ILE A 24 8.06 15.10 -0.31
C ILE A 24 6.59 14.66 -0.28
N GLU A 25 5.92 14.87 0.86
CA GLU A 25 4.54 14.44 1.12
C GLU A 25 3.62 14.89 -0.02
N LYS A 26 3.65 16.18 -0.35
CA LYS A 26 2.88 16.78 -1.44
C LYS A 26 3.04 16.03 -2.77
N TYR A 27 4.26 15.63 -3.12
CA TYR A 27 4.49 14.88 -4.37
C TYR A 27 3.79 13.52 -4.37
N ILE A 28 3.80 12.80 -3.25
CA ILE A 28 3.14 11.51 -3.13
C ILE A 28 1.62 11.69 -3.20
N LEU A 29 1.08 12.65 -2.44
CA LEU A 29 -0.35 12.96 -2.36
C LEU A 29 -0.92 13.42 -3.73
N ASP A 30 -0.23 14.35 -4.40
CA ASP A 30 -0.62 14.84 -5.73
C ASP A 30 -0.65 13.69 -6.75
N ARG A 31 0.34 12.78 -6.71
CA ARG A 31 0.44 11.64 -7.63
C ARG A 31 -0.74 10.69 -7.53
N ILE A 32 -1.31 10.53 -6.35
CA ILE A 32 -2.48 9.65 -6.13
C ILE A 32 -3.81 10.41 -6.09
N ASN A 33 -3.77 11.75 -6.09
CA ASN A 33 -4.92 12.63 -5.90
C ASN A 33 -5.70 12.24 -4.63
N ALA A 34 -5.05 12.35 -3.47
CA ALA A 34 -5.64 12.07 -2.15
C ALA A 34 -5.05 12.98 -1.07
N SER A 35 -5.81 13.27 -0.02
CA SER A 35 -5.30 13.96 1.17
C SER A 35 -4.52 13.01 2.09
N LYS A 36 -3.75 13.57 3.02
CA LYS A 36 -3.04 12.79 4.04
C LYS A 36 -4.02 11.97 4.88
N GLU A 37 -5.14 12.57 5.29
CA GLU A 37 -6.17 11.93 6.10
C GLU A 37 -6.82 10.76 5.36
N GLU A 38 -7.08 10.91 4.05
CA GLU A 38 -7.60 9.82 3.22
C GLU A 38 -6.62 8.65 3.16
N VAL A 39 -5.33 8.92 2.98
CA VAL A 39 -4.28 7.88 2.95
C VAL A 39 -4.19 7.14 4.28
N ILE A 40 -4.14 7.88 5.39
CA ILE A 40 -4.09 7.30 6.74
C ILE A 40 -5.33 6.45 6.98
N LYS A 41 -6.52 6.98 6.69
CA LYS A 41 -7.78 6.27 6.85
C LYS A 41 -7.79 4.97 6.04
N GLU A 42 -7.35 5.03 4.78
CA GLU A 42 -7.31 3.89 3.87
C GLU A 42 -6.34 2.80 4.35
N LEU A 43 -5.13 3.19 4.77
CA LEU A 43 -4.12 2.25 5.26
C LEU A 43 -4.59 1.53 6.54
N PHE A 44 -5.15 2.27 7.49
CA PHE A 44 -5.57 1.72 8.79
C PHE A 44 -6.93 1.01 8.74
N SER A 45 -7.83 1.39 7.83
CA SER A 45 -9.08 0.65 7.66
C SER A 45 -8.85 -0.68 6.94
N GLY A 46 -7.82 -0.76 6.09
CA GLY A 46 -7.63 -1.89 5.17
C GLY A 46 -8.76 -2.00 4.14
N GLU A 47 -9.65 -1.00 4.07
CA GLU A 47 -10.81 -1.03 3.19
C GLU A 47 -10.33 -1.01 1.74
N ASN A 48 -10.73 -2.02 0.97
CA ASN A 48 -10.27 -2.26 -0.41
C ASN A 48 -8.84 -2.80 -0.56
N LEU A 49 -8.12 -3.12 0.52
CA LEU A 49 -6.88 -3.87 0.43
C LEU A 49 -7.19 -5.27 -0.14
N LYS A 50 -6.68 -5.55 -1.34
CA LYS A 50 -6.93 -6.84 -2.01
C LYS A 50 -5.70 -7.73 -2.05
N PHE A 51 -4.52 -7.13 -2.08
CA PHE A 51 -3.29 -7.90 -2.15
C PHE A 51 -2.17 -7.17 -1.43
N VAL A 52 -1.26 -7.96 -0.87
CA VAL A 52 0.01 -7.49 -0.34
C VAL A 52 1.12 -8.28 -1.04
N GLU A 53 2.20 -7.59 -1.41
CA GLU A 53 3.43 -8.21 -1.87
C GLU A 53 4.57 -7.79 -0.96
N LYS A 54 5.22 -8.78 -0.33
CA LYS A 54 6.42 -8.59 0.47
C LYS A 54 7.63 -8.65 -0.45
N GLN A 55 8.52 -7.69 -0.33
CA GLN A 55 9.79 -7.63 -1.05
C GLN A 55 10.91 -7.33 -0.06
N GLU A 56 11.95 -8.16 -0.07
CA GLU A 56 13.18 -7.86 0.66
C GLU A 56 14.12 -7.10 -0.28
N ARG A 57 14.49 -5.88 0.11
CA ARG A 57 15.46 -5.06 -0.63
C ARG A 57 16.39 -4.37 0.35
N ASN A 58 17.71 -4.52 0.14
CA ASN A 58 18.73 -3.81 0.91
C ASN A 58 18.56 -3.96 2.44
N ASN A 59 18.29 -5.19 2.92
CA ASN A 59 18.00 -5.51 4.33
C ASN A 59 16.73 -4.83 4.90
N GLU A 60 15.91 -4.17 4.09
CA GLU A 60 14.60 -3.67 4.49
C GLU A 60 13.49 -4.55 3.92
N THR A 61 12.52 -4.87 4.77
CA THR A 61 11.26 -5.47 4.33
C THR A 61 10.32 -4.38 3.83
N ARG A 62 9.90 -4.50 2.58
CA ARG A 62 8.93 -3.59 1.94
C ARG A 62 7.65 -4.32 1.61
N TYR A 63 6.54 -3.65 1.83
CA TYR A 63 5.20 -4.14 1.52
C TYR A 63 4.59 -3.26 0.44
N ALA A 64 4.25 -3.85 -0.70
CA ALA A 64 3.41 -3.22 -1.71
C ALA A 64 1.96 -3.60 -1.43
N LEU A 65 1.17 -2.60 -1.02
CA LEU A 65 -0.23 -2.73 -0.62
C LEU A 65 -1.12 -2.32 -1.79
N PHE A 66 -1.91 -3.25 -2.31
CA PHE A 66 -2.75 -3.04 -3.48
C PHE A 66 -4.20 -2.79 -3.06
N PHE A 67 -4.60 -1.53 -3.09
CA PHE A 67 -5.96 -1.10 -2.84
C PHE A 67 -6.74 -1.02 -4.14
N VAL A 68 -7.84 -1.77 -4.25
CA VAL A 68 -8.61 -1.90 -5.50
C VAL A 68 -10.04 -1.45 -5.28
N TYR A 69 -10.36 -0.25 -5.76
CA TYR A 69 -11.69 0.35 -5.63
C TYR A 69 -12.67 -0.16 -6.68
N SER A 70 -12.18 -0.52 -7.87
CA SER A 70 -13.01 -1.08 -8.94
C SER A 70 -12.18 -1.90 -9.94
N LYS A 71 -12.85 -2.51 -10.93
CA LYS A 71 -12.19 -3.21 -12.05
C LYS A 71 -11.26 -2.31 -12.89
N ARG A 72 -11.32 -0.99 -12.71
CA ARG A 72 -10.56 -0.01 -13.52
C ARG A 72 -9.66 0.92 -12.70
N LYS A 73 -9.87 1.01 -11.38
CA LYS A 73 -9.19 1.98 -10.51
C LYS A 73 -8.72 1.30 -9.23
N GLY A 74 -7.50 1.61 -8.84
CA GLY A 74 -6.92 1.29 -7.55
C GLY A 74 -5.69 2.15 -7.32
N ARG A 75 -5.00 1.89 -6.22
CA ARG A 75 -3.71 2.50 -5.89
C ARG A 75 -2.79 1.45 -5.26
N VAL A 76 -1.50 1.74 -5.32
CA VAL A 76 -0.48 0.96 -4.62
C VAL A 76 0.25 1.89 -3.68
N TYR A 77 0.38 1.46 -2.43
CA TYR A 77 1.27 2.06 -1.45
C TYR A 77 2.47 1.12 -1.28
N VAL A 78 3.67 1.65 -1.41
CA VAL A 78 4.89 0.92 -1.06
C VAL A 78 5.34 1.44 0.30
N ALA A 79 5.23 0.59 1.31
CA ALA A 79 5.55 0.91 2.69
C ALA A 79 6.79 0.12 3.14
N GLY A 80 7.68 0.78 3.87
CA GLY A 80 8.71 0.13 4.69
C GLY A 80 8.22 0.04 6.13
N LEU A 81 8.45 -1.10 6.77
CA LEU A 81 8.16 -1.31 8.19
C LEU A 81 9.49 -1.35 8.95
N GLY A 82 9.77 -0.29 9.72
CA GLY A 82 10.95 -0.15 10.56
C GLY A 82 10.57 0.46 11.91
N GLU A 83 11.37 1.40 12.43
CA GLU A 83 11.00 2.20 13.60
C GLU A 83 9.72 3.02 13.36
N GLU A 84 9.54 3.51 12.14
CA GLU A 84 8.37 4.26 11.69
C GLU A 84 7.66 3.53 10.55
N PHE A 85 6.36 3.80 10.38
CA PHE A 85 5.63 3.34 9.20
C PHE A 85 5.92 4.30 8.03
N ARG A 86 6.83 3.91 7.14
CA ARG A 86 7.29 4.80 6.08
C ARG A 86 6.61 4.52 4.74
N ILE A 87 5.83 5.47 4.23
CA ILE A 87 5.31 5.43 2.85
C ILE A 87 6.43 5.89 1.90
N ILE A 88 7.09 4.93 1.26
CA ILE A 88 8.20 5.19 0.33
C ILE A 88 7.70 5.85 -0.95
N THR A 89 6.59 5.34 -1.50
CA THR A 89 5.91 5.92 -2.66
C THR A 89 4.48 5.41 -2.74
N ALA A 90 3.62 6.17 -3.40
CA ALA A 90 2.30 5.71 -3.83
C ALA A 90 2.09 5.99 -5.33
N TYR A 91 1.22 5.22 -5.99
CA TYR A 91 0.81 5.48 -7.36
C TYR A 91 -0.55 4.88 -7.71
N PRO A 92 -1.31 5.51 -8.61
CA PRO A 92 -2.56 4.93 -9.12
C PRO A 92 -2.28 3.73 -10.02
N ILE A 93 -3.18 2.76 -9.99
CA ILE A 93 -3.20 1.62 -10.91
C ILE A 93 -4.50 1.60 -11.69
N GLY A 94 -4.36 1.41 -13.00
CA GLY A 94 -5.47 1.37 -13.94
C GLY A 94 -5.86 -0.04 -14.37
N ARG A 95 -6.87 -0.13 -15.23
CA ARG A 95 -7.43 -1.37 -15.81
C ARG A 95 -6.36 -2.36 -16.30
N LYS A 96 -5.35 -1.91 -17.04
CA LYS A 96 -4.30 -2.79 -17.61
C LYS A 96 -3.51 -3.50 -16.52
N THR A 97 -3.04 -2.74 -15.53
CA THR A 97 -2.30 -3.24 -14.38
C THR A 97 -3.16 -4.21 -13.56
N LEU A 98 -4.40 -3.81 -13.22
CA LEU A 98 -5.33 -4.65 -12.49
C LEU A 98 -5.65 -5.96 -13.23
N SER A 99 -5.80 -5.92 -14.55
CA SER A 99 -6.03 -7.13 -15.35
C SER A 99 -4.81 -8.06 -15.32
N LYS A 100 -3.59 -7.53 -15.34
CA LYS A 100 -2.36 -8.33 -15.21
C LYS A 100 -2.29 -9.02 -13.85
N TYR A 101 -2.58 -8.31 -12.76
CA TYR A 101 -2.59 -8.89 -11.42
C TYR A 101 -3.71 -9.92 -11.25
N LYS A 102 -4.90 -9.66 -11.81
CA LYS A 102 -5.98 -10.63 -11.83
C LYS A 102 -5.57 -11.92 -12.56
N LYS A 103 -4.90 -11.81 -13.71
CA LYS A 103 -4.39 -12.99 -14.44
C LYS A 103 -3.32 -13.73 -13.66
N LYS A 104 -2.34 -13.02 -13.08
CA LYS A 104 -1.24 -13.64 -12.32
C LYS A 104 -1.67 -14.35 -11.04
N ARG A 105 -2.77 -13.93 -10.41
CA ARG A 105 -3.24 -14.47 -9.11
C ARG A 105 -4.55 -15.28 -9.18
N PHE A 106 -5.31 -15.22 -10.26
CA PHE A 106 -6.55 -16.01 -10.45
C PHE A 106 -6.45 -17.05 -11.59
N ILE A 107 -5.24 -17.30 -12.11
CA ILE A 107 -4.98 -18.52 -12.85
C ILE A 107 -4.36 -19.47 -11.81
N ASN A 108 -5.22 -20.35 -11.29
CA ASN A 108 -4.84 -21.58 -10.60
C ASN A 108 -3.92 -22.41 -11.50
#